data_AF-A0A973XCZ2-F1
#
_entry.id   AF-A0A973XCZ2-F1
#
_cell.length_a   1.000
_cell.length_b   1.000
_cell.length_c   1.000
_cell.angle_alpha   90.00
_cell.angle_beta   90.00
_cell.angle_gamma   90.00
#
_symmetry.space_group_name_H-M   'P 1'
#
loop_
_entity.id
_entity.type
_entity.pdbx_description
1 polymer ?
#
loop_
_entity_poly.entity_id
_entity_poly.type
_entity_poly.pdbx_seq_one_letter_code
_entity_poly.pdbx_strand_id
1 'polypeptide(L)'
;MRVPTINQKQLLAWSPIAIGLAVLYLPSLYDLFTGIWSSDEQMHGPIVLGISLWLMRRNWGAMEAAASGKRSSAWGWPIFVFGLLLYALGRSQDILMFEIGSCIWLLVALILLQRGSAGLKEQWFALFFMLFMVPLPGVIVDSVTMPMKMAVSYAAENVLYWAGYPISRTGVILQIGQYMLLVADACAGLHTLLTLEALGLLYLNIVHRDSLFRNAGLALLIVPISFTANVIRVMTLSLITYHWGDAAGQGFLHGFAGMVLFLSALLLIIGFDGLLHPPRYLLLDYHDMDGLLFVGGTILGTANKG
;
A
#
# COMPACT_ATOMS: atom_id res chain seq x y z
N MET A 1 -20.15 3.95 10.26
CA MET A 1 -20.25 2.51 9.90
C MET A 1 -19.93 1.68 11.12
N ARG A 2 -20.81 0.75 11.55
CA ARG A 2 -20.59 -0.10 12.74
C ARG A 2 -19.71 -1.30 12.37
N VAL A 3 -18.58 -1.47 13.06
CA VAL A 3 -17.81 -2.72 13.02
C VAL A 3 -18.69 -3.82 13.64
N PRO A 4 -18.94 -4.95 12.94
CA PRO A 4 -19.78 -6.00 13.48
C PRO A 4 -19.14 -6.60 14.75
N THR A 5 -19.96 -6.76 15.80
CA THR A 5 -19.56 -7.41 17.05
C THR A 5 -19.44 -8.92 16.82
N ILE A 6 -18.28 -9.51 17.11
CA ILE A 6 -18.08 -10.96 17.00
C ILE A 6 -18.91 -11.65 18.09
N ASN A 7 -19.68 -12.67 17.72
CA ASN A 7 -20.51 -13.41 18.66
C ASN A 7 -19.65 -14.34 19.54
N GLN A 8 -20.04 -14.60 20.78
CA GLN A 8 -19.31 -15.44 21.74
C GLN A 8 -19.06 -16.87 21.23
N LYS A 9 -20.01 -17.45 20.49
CA LYS A 9 -19.83 -18.77 19.84
C LYS A 9 -18.78 -18.74 18.73
N GLN A 10 -18.64 -17.62 18.03
CA GLN A 10 -17.62 -17.45 17.00
C GLN A 10 -16.25 -17.26 17.64
N LEU A 11 -16.15 -16.45 18.71
CA LEU A 11 -14.92 -16.29 19.50
C LEU A 11 -14.38 -17.64 19.98
N LEU A 12 -15.25 -18.53 20.47
CA LEU A 12 -14.86 -19.87 20.91
C LEU A 12 -14.43 -20.79 19.77
N ALA A 13 -15.00 -20.64 18.56
CA ALA A 13 -14.60 -21.44 17.39
C ALA A 13 -13.25 -20.99 16.82
N TRP A 14 -12.98 -19.68 16.83
CA TRP A 14 -11.75 -19.10 16.27
C TRP A 14 -10.59 -19.04 17.27
N SER A 15 -10.83 -19.15 18.57
CA SER A 15 -9.77 -19.10 19.59
C SER A 15 -8.66 -20.14 19.42
N PRO A 16 -8.90 -21.45 19.17
CA PRO A 16 -7.81 -22.41 19.00
C PRO A 16 -6.96 -22.10 17.76
N ILE A 17 -7.59 -21.58 16.70
CA ILE A 17 -6.90 -21.21 15.46
C ILE A 17 -6.07 -19.95 15.66
N ALA A 18 -6.62 -18.95 16.34
CA ALA A 18 -5.90 -17.72 16.68
C ALA A 18 -4.70 -18.02 17.59
N ILE A 19 -4.86 -18.93 18.57
CA ILE A 19 -3.77 -19.38 19.43
C ILE A 19 -2.71 -20.14 18.61
N GLY A 20 -3.12 -21.06 17.74
CA GLY A 20 -2.19 -21.80 16.88
C GLY A 20 -1.37 -20.89 15.96
N LEU A 21 -2.02 -19.90 15.33
CA LEU A 21 -1.34 -18.89 14.52
C LEU A 21 -0.43 -18.00 15.36
N ALA A 22 -0.85 -17.61 16.55
CA ALA A 22 -0.03 -16.80 17.46
C ALA A 22 1.23 -17.56 17.89
N VAL A 23 1.11 -18.84 18.27
CA VAL A 23 2.26 -19.67 18.65
C VAL A 23 3.23 -19.81 17.47
N LEU A 24 2.72 -19.96 16.25
CA LEU A 24 3.55 -20.12 15.06
C LEU A 24 4.26 -18.82 14.68
N TYR A 25 3.55 -17.70 14.63
CA TYR A 25 4.06 -16.45 14.04
C TYR A 25 4.51 -15.39 15.04
N LEU A 26 4.22 -15.49 16.35
CA LEU A 26 4.74 -14.53 17.32
C LEU A 26 6.27 -14.45 17.31
N PRO A 27 7.04 -15.57 17.26
CA PRO A 27 8.49 -15.51 17.13
C PRO A 27 8.93 -14.81 15.84
N SER A 28 8.32 -15.16 14.70
CA SER A 28 8.60 -14.55 13.40
C SER A 28 8.33 -13.04 13.40
N LEU A 29 7.21 -12.62 13.99
CA LEU A 29 6.83 -11.21 14.13
C LEU A 29 7.81 -10.48 15.04
N TYR A 30 8.22 -11.09 16.15
CA TYR A 30 9.23 -10.53 17.02
C TYR A 30 10.54 -10.28 16.27
N ASP A 31 11.05 -11.30 15.55
CA ASP A 31 12.26 -11.21 14.75
C ASP A 31 12.15 -10.09 13.69
N LEU A 32 10.99 -9.95 13.04
CA LEU A 32 10.71 -8.87 12.08
C LEU A 32 10.72 -7.49 12.73
N PHE A 33 10.02 -7.32 13.85
CA PHE A 33 9.92 -6.04 14.57
C PHE A 33 11.28 -5.59 15.14
N THR A 34 12.12 -6.52 15.58
CA THR A 34 13.47 -6.20 16.09
C THR A 34 14.54 -6.17 15.01
N GLY A 35 14.23 -6.68 13.81
CA GLY A 35 15.15 -6.78 12.68
C GLY A 35 14.68 -5.94 11.51
N ILE A 36 14.22 -6.61 10.45
CA ILE A 36 14.02 -6.01 9.13
C ILE A 36 12.99 -4.87 9.12
N TRP A 37 11.89 -4.95 9.89
CA TRP A 37 10.90 -3.86 9.93
C TRP A 37 11.38 -2.61 10.69
N SER A 38 12.51 -2.70 11.39
CA SER A 38 13.17 -1.51 11.96
C SER A 38 14.09 -0.80 10.97
N SER A 39 14.38 -1.41 9.82
CA SER A 39 15.16 -0.78 8.74
C SER A 39 14.30 0.18 7.92
N ASP A 40 14.93 1.22 7.37
CA ASP A 40 14.26 2.21 6.51
C ASP A 40 13.67 1.60 5.24
N GLU A 41 14.16 0.43 4.81
CA GLU A 41 13.68 -0.26 3.62
C GLU A 41 12.31 -0.91 3.84
N GLN A 42 12.05 -1.48 5.02
CA GLN A 42 10.90 -2.37 5.26
C GLN A 42 9.95 -1.89 6.38
N MET A 43 10.08 -0.63 6.80
CA MET A 43 9.25 0.01 7.84
C MET A 43 7.73 0.00 7.55
N HIS A 44 7.32 -0.28 6.31
CA HIS A 44 5.92 -0.37 5.92
C HIS A 44 5.25 -1.70 6.30
N GLY A 45 6.03 -2.77 6.54
CA GLY A 45 5.49 -4.09 6.88
C GLY A 45 4.48 -4.08 8.03
N PRO A 46 4.79 -3.45 9.18
CA PRO A 46 3.84 -3.32 10.30
C PRO A 46 2.54 -2.59 9.93
N ILE A 47 2.65 -1.54 9.10
CA ILE A 47 1.50 -0.75 8.64
C ILE A 47 0.60 -1.61 7.75
N VAL A 48 1.20 -2.34 6.81
CA VAL A 48 0.49 -3.27 5.92
C VAL A 48 -0.21 -4.36 6.73
N LEU A 49 0.49 -4.98 7.68
CA LEU A 49 -0.09 -5.97 8.59
C LEU A 49 -1.30 -5.40 9.36
N GLY A 50 -1.15 -4.22 9.95
CA GLY A 50 -2.22 -3.55 10.69
C GLY A 50 -3.46 -3.27 9.83
N ILE A 51 -3.25 -2.77 8.61
CA ILE A 51 -4.33 -2.49 7.65
C ILE A 51 -4.99 -3.80 7.19
N SER A 52 -4.22 -4.85 6.89
CA SER A 52 -4.78 -6.16 6.51
C SER A 52 -5.65 -6.74 7.63
N LEU A 53 -5.19 -6.70 8.89
CA LEU A 53 -5.98 -7.16 10.03
C LEU A 53 -7.26 -6.33 10.21
N TRP A 54 -7.18 -5.01 10.01
CA TRP A 54 -8.35 -4.13 10.04
C TRP A 54 -9.33 -4.45 8.90
N LEU A 55 -8.86 -4.65 7.66
CA LEU A 55 -9.67 -5.05 6.51
C LEU A 55 -10.35 -6.40 6.76
N MET A 56 -9.62 -7.37 7.30
CA MET A 56 -10.18 -8.68 7.65
C MET A 56 -11.32 -8.55 8.67
N ARG A 57 -11.12 -7.71 9.70
CA ARG A 57 -12.11 -7.42 10.72
C ARG A 57 -13.32 -6.66 10.16
N ARG A 58 -13.09 -5.71 9.25
CA ARG A 58 -14.15 -4.96 8.55
C ARG A 58 -15.02 -5.88 7.70
N ASN A 59 -14.39 -6.77 6.93
CA ASN A 59 -15.08 -7.69 6.02
C ASN A 59 -15.64 -8.93 6.75
N TRP A 60 -15.43 -9.05 8.06
CA TRP A 60 -15.85 -10.20 8.85
C TRP A 60 -17.35 -10.47 8.76
N GLY A 61 -18.18 -9.44 8.89
CA GLY A 61 -19.65 -9.58 8.80
C GLY A 61 -20.11 -10.04 7.42
N ALA A 62 -19.52 -9.50 6.34
CA ALA A 62 -19.81 -9.88 4.97
C ALA A 62 -19.39 -11.33 4.69
N MET A 63 -18.20 -11.72 5.17
CA MET A 63 -17.69 -13.10 5.08
C MET A 63 -18.64 -14.10 5.75
N GLU A 64 -19.14 -13.79 6.94
CA GLU A 64 -20.08 -14.68 7.64
C GLU A 64 -21.44 -14.77 6.96
N ALA A 65 -21.96 -13.64 6.46
CA ALA A 65 -23.19 -13.63 5.68
C ALA A 65 -23.05 -14.46 4.39
N ALA A 66 -21.96 -14.28 3.64
CA ALA A 66 -21.68 -14.99 2.39
C ALA A 66 -21.43 -16.50 2.59
N ALA A 67 -20.93 -16.89 3.76
CA ALA A 67 -20.68 -18.28 4.13
C ALA A 67 -21.92 -18.98 4.73
N SER A 68 -22.95 -18.23 5.14
CA SER A 68 -24.17 -18.82 5.70
C SER A 68 -24.85 -19.73 4.67
N GLY A 69 -24.92 -21.03 4.97
CA GLY A 69 -25.54 -22.04 4.10
C GLY A 69 -24.63 -22.73 3.07
N LYS A 70 -23.34 -22.38 2.98
CA LYS A 70 -22.38 -23.08 2.09
C LYS A 70 -21.48 -24.04 2.87
N ARG A 71 -21.26 -25.25 2.33
CA ARG A 71 -20.34 -26.25 2.92
C ARG A 71 -18.89 -25.78 2.83
N SER A 72 -18.10 -26.17 3.83
CA SER A 72 -16.64 -26.01 3.84
C SER A 72 -16.00 -26.69 2.63
N SER A 73 -14.88 -26.14 2.15
CA SER A 73 -14.16 -26.71 1.02
C SER A 73 -13.01 -27.60 1.49
N ALA A 74 -13.04 -28.88 1.12
CA ALA A 74 -11.95 -29.83 1.42
C ALA A 74 -10.62 -29.45 0.76
N TRP A 75 -10.65 -28.61 -0.29
CA TRP A 75 -9.45 -28.03 -0.92
C TRP A 75 -8.61 -27.17 0.03
N GLY A 76 -9.16 -26.76 1.18
CA GLY A 76 -8.38 -26.08 2.21
C GLY A 76 -7.30 -26.97 2.83
N TRP A 77 -7.45 -28.30 2.86
CA TRP A 77 -6.46 -29.20 3.47
C TRP A 77 -5.13 -29.26 2.71
N PRO A 78 -5.11 -29.49 1.38
CA PRO A 78 -3.86 -29.41 0.60
C PRO A 78 -3.15 -28.06 0.76
N ILE A 79 -3.89 -26.95 0.75
CA ILE A 79 -3.32 -25.61 0.90
C ILE A 79 -2.79 -25.40 2.32
N PHE A 80 -3.47 -25.94 3.34
CA PHE A 80 -3.01 -25.90 4.74
C PHE A 80 -1.69 -26.63 4.91
N VAL A 81 -1.58 -27.85 4.37
CA VAL A 81 -0.34 -28.64 4.42
C VAL A 81 0.78 -27.93 3.65
N PHE A 82 0.48 -27.38 2.47
CA PHE A 82 1.43 -26.58 1.71
C PHE A 82 1.94 -25.38 2.51
N GLY A 83 1.04 -24.61 3.15
CA GLY A 83 1.41 -23.49 4.00
C GLY A 83 2.29 -23.90 5.19
N LEU A 84 1.98 -25.01 5.86
CA LEU A 84 2.81 -25.52 6.96
C LEU A 84 4.20 -25.98 6.48
N LEU A 85 4.28 -26.66 5.33
CA LEU A 85 5.55 -27.06 4.75
C LEU A 85 6.38 -25.84 4.34
N LEU A 86 5.74 -24.82 3.77
CA LEU A 86 6.39 -23.58 3.40
C LEU A 86 6.91 -22.83 4.63
N TYR A 87 6.14 -22.80 5.73
CA TYR A 87 6.59 -22.25 7.01
C TYR A 87 7.81 -23.01 7.55
N ALA A 88 7.72 -24.35 7.61
CA ALA A 88 8.79 -25.18 8.14
C ALA A 88 10.08 -25.06 7.30
N LEU A 89 9.95 -25.01 5.97
CA LEU A 89 11.08 -24.78 5.08
C LEU A 89 11.64 -23.37 5.27
N GLY A 90 10.78 -22.35 5.32
CA GLY A 90 11.18 -20.97 5.55
C GLY A 90 11.97 -20.79 6.85
N ARG A 91 11.42 -21.29 7.96
CA ARG A 91 12.06 -21.18 9.27
C ARG A 91 13.33 -22.03 9.40
N SER A 92 13.36 -23.23 8.80
CA SER A 92 14.53 -24.12 8.89
C SER A 92 15.69 -23.68 8.01
N GLN A 93 15.41 -23.03 6.87
CA GLN A 93 16.42 -22.55 5.92
C GLN A 93 16.70 -21.04 6.08
N ASP A 94 16.10 -20.38 7.08
CA ASP A 94 16.19 -18.94 7.29
C ASP A 94 15.76 -18.11 6.07
N ILE A 95 14.73 -18.58 5.37
CA ILE A 95 14.13 -17.93 4.20
C ILE A 95 12.86 -17.18 4.66
N LEU A 96 13.04 -15.94 5.10
CA LEU A 96 11.97 -15.04 5.56
C LEU A 96 10.79 -14.90 4.60
N MET A 97 11.05 -14.88 3.28
CA MET A 97 9.99 -14.82 2.26
C MET A 97 9.02 -16.01 2.37
N PHE A 98 9.54 -17.21 2.61
CA PHE A 98 8.73 -18.42 2.75
C PHE A 98 8.06 -18.47 4.12
N GLU A 99 8.77 -18.07 5.17
CA GLU A 99 8.24 -17.99 6.53
C GLU A 99 7.03 -17.05 6.59
N ILE A 100 7.17 -15.80 6.14
CA ILE A 100 6.10 -14.80 6.22
C ILE A 100 5.04 -15.05 5.13
N GLY A 101 5.45 -15.43 3.93
CA GLY A 101 4.55 -15.78 2.84
C GLY A 101 3.63 -16.96 3.19
N SER A 102 4.10 -17.91 4.01
CA SER A 102 3.28 -19.03 4.47
C SER A 102 2.07 -18.61 5.31
N CYS A 103 2.13 -17.45 5.99
CA CYS A 103 1.01 -16.91 6.76
C CYS A 103 -0.20 -16.67 5.86
N ILE A 104 0.01 -16.11 4.67
CA ILE A 104 -1.05 -15.84 3.69
C ILE A 104 -1.70 -17.16 3.26
N TRP A 105 -0.90 -18.18 2.95
CA TRP A 105 -1.40 -19.50 2.54
C TRP A 105 -2.18 -20.20 3.65
N LEU A 106 -1.71 -20.11 4.91
CA LEU A 106 -2.44 -20.66 6.04
C LEU A 106 -3.77 -19.92 6.27
N LEU A 107 -3.81 -18.60 6.16
CA LEU A 107 -5.05 -17.84 6.28
C LEU A 107 -6.04 -18.19 5.16
N VAL A 108 -5.58 -18.30 3.91
CA VAL A 108 -6.39 -18.78 2.77
C VAL A 108 -6.98 -20.16 3.07
N ALA A 109 -6.15 -21.09 3.54
CA ALA A 109 -6.58 -22.45 3.88
C ALA A 109 -7.61 -22.47 5.01
N LEU A 110 -7.37 -21.73 6.10
CA LEU A 110 -8.27 -21.66 7.25
C LEU A 110 -9.64 -21.06 6.88
N ILE A 111 -9.65 -20.03 6.02
CA ILE A 111 -10.89 -19.43 5.52
C ILE A 111 -11.64 -20.43 4.62
N LEU A 112 -10.94 -21.16 3.73
CA LEU A 112 -11.55 -22.19 2.90
C LEU A 112 -12.13 -23.35 3.71
N LEU A 113 -11.43 -23.79 4.75
CA LEU A 113 -11.86 -24.88 5.64
C LEU A 113 -13.08 -24.49 6.48
N GLN A 114 -13.20 -23.24 6.93
CA GLN A 114 -14.30 -22.82 7.79
C GLN A 114 -15.47 -22.16 7.07
N ARG A 115 -15.19 -21.33 6.06
CA ARG A 115 -16.16 -20.45 5.39
C ARG A 115 -16.26 -20.71 3.88
N GLY A 116 -15.49 -21.65 3.36
CA GLY A 116 -15.51 -22.03 1.95
C GLY A 116 -14.99 -20.93 1.01
N SER A 117 -15.18 -21.14 -0.30
CA SER A 117 -14.74 -20.19 -1.33
C SER A 117 -15.51 -18.87 -1.29
N ALA A 118 -16.75 -18.87 -0.79
CA ALA A 118 -17.53 -17.65 -0.63
C ALA A 118 -16.93 -16.72 0.42
N GLY A 119 -16.53 -17.25 1.58
CA GLY A 119 -15.83 -16.47 2.60
C GLY A 119 -14.46 -15.98 2.12
N LEU A 120 -13.73 -16.81 1.35
CA LEU A 120 -12.45 -16.40 0.77
C LEU A 120 -12.60 -15.23 -0.20
N LYS A 121 -13.66 -15.21 -1.02
CA LYS A 121 -13.95 -14.10 -1.92
C LYS A 121 -14.17 -12.78 -1.19
N GLU A 122 -14.80 -12.78 -0.02
CA GLU A 122 -14.97 -11.56 0.79
C GLU A 122 -13.65 -11.05 1.41
N GLN A 123 -12.68 -11.95 1.59
CA GLN A 123 -11.38 -11.65 2.22
C GLN A 123 -10.23 -11.51 1.22
N TRP A 124 -10.48 -11.70 -0.08
CA TRP A 124 -9.43 -11.78 -1.10
C TRP A 124 -8.53 -10.55 -1.10
N PHE A 125 -9.12 -9.35 -0.97
CA PHE A 125 -8.37 -8.10 -1.00
C PHE A 125 -7.47 -7.96 0.23
N ALA A 126 -7.94 -8.34 1.42
CA ALA A 126 -7.15 -8.27 2.64
C ALA A 126 -5.95 -9.23 2.60
N LEU A 127 -6.16 -10.44 2.05
CA LEU A 127 -5.13 -11.45 1.84
C LEU A 127 -4.13 -11.04 0.75
N PHE A 128 -4.61 -10.47 -0.35
CA PHE A 128 -3.78 -9.90 -1.40
C PHE A 128 -2.93 -8.75 -0.85
N PHE A 129 -3.52 -7.88 -0.02
CA PHE A 129 -2.81 -6.77 0.60
C PHE A 129 -1.67 -7.24 1.52
N MET A 130 -1.81 -8.40 2.17
CA MET A 130 -0.72 -9.00 2.96
C MET A 130 0.49 -9.39 2.12
N LEU A 131 0.39 -9.53 0.80
CA LEU A 131 1.56 -9.81 -0.04
C LEU A 131 2.60 -8.68 0.06
N PHE A 132 2.14 -7.44 0.27
CA PHE A 132 3.01 -6.27 0.40
C PHE A 132 3.79 -6.20 1.72
N MET A 133 3.52 -7.08 2.70
CA MET A 133 4.35 -7.19 3.91
C MET A 133 5.42 -8.29 3.81
N VAL A 134 5.39 -9.13 2.78
CA VAL A 134 6.35 -10.23 2.63
C VAL A 134 7.68 -9.64 2.13
N PRO A 135 8.79 -9.80 2.88
CA PRO A 135 10.09 -9.32 2.44
C PRO A 135 10.53 -10.16 1.25
N LEU A 136 10.60 -9.51 0.08
CA LEU A 136 11.11 -10.11 -1.14
C LEU A 136 12.65 -10.11 -1.12
N PRO A 137 13.31 -11.13 -1.67
CA PRO A 137 14.77 -11.13 -1.84
C PRO A 137 15.23 -9.90 -2.62
N GLY A 138 16.24 -9.20 -2.11
CA GLY A 138 16.77 -7.97 -2.73
C GLY A 138 17.08 -8.13 -4.21
N VAL A 139 17.64 -9.27 -4.62
CA VAL A 139 17.94 -9.60 -6.02
C VAL A 139 16.70 -9.55 -6.92
N ILE A 140 15.56 -10.07 -6.44
CA ILE A 140 14.30 -10.05 -7.19
C ILE A 140 13.80 -8.62 -7.30
N VAL A 141 13.78 -7.89 -6.18
CA VAL A 141 13.34 -6.49 -6.14
C VAL A 141 14.18 -5.64 -7.07
N ASP A 142 15.51 -5.75 -7.00
CA ASP A 142 16.44 -5.02 -7.85
C ASP A 142 16.24 -5.36 -9.32
N SER A 143 16.08 -6.64 -9.68
CA SER A 143 15.87 -7.04 -11.08
C SER A 143 14.61 -6.42 -11.70
N VAL A 144 13.52 -6.36 -10.94
CA VAL A 144 12.23 -5.81 -11.42
C VAL A 144 12.27 -4.28 -11.48
N THR A 145 12.99 -3.66 -10.56
CA THR A 145 12.93 -2.22 -10.36
C THR A 145 14.08 -1.46 -11.02
N MET A 146 15.17 -2.13 -11.40
CA MET A 146 16.31 -1.54 -12.08
C MET A 146 15.94 -0.75 -13.35
N PRO A 147 15.06 -1.24 -14.25
CA PRO A 147 14.65 -0.46 -15.42
C PRO A 147 14.01 0.87 -15.03
N MET A 148 13.25 0.88 -13.94
CA MET A 148 12.57 2.05 -13.46
C MET A 148 13.53 3.00 -12.72
N LYS A 149 14.51 2.50 -11.96
CA LYS A 149 15.61 3.31 -11.39
C LYS A 149 16.39 4.04 -12.49
N MET A 150 16.67 3.35 -13.60
CA MET A 150 17.34 3.92 -14.78
C MET A 150 16.49 5.03 -15.43
N ALA A 151 15.18 4.79 -15.61
CA ALA A 151 14.27 5.77 -16.18
C ALA A 151 14.12 7.02 -15.31
N VAL A 152 14.01 6.86 -13.99
CA VAL A 152 13.97 7.99 -13.03
C VAL A 152 15.26 8.80 -13.09
N SER A 153 16.42 8.13 -13.11
CA SER A 153 17.72 8.79 -13.20
C SER A 153 17.85 9.59 -14.50
N TYR A 154 17.42 9.01 -15.62
CA TYR A 154 17.42 9.68 -16.92
C TYR A 154 16.52 10.93 -16.92
N ALA A 155 15.29 10.81 -16.40
CA ALA A 155 14.36 11.93 -16.34
C ALA A 155 14.88 13.06 -15.44
N ALA A 156 15.40 12.73 -14.25
CA ALA A 156 15.93 13.72 -13.31
C ALA A 156 17.14 14.47 -13.89
N GLU A 157 18.08 13.76 -14.53
CA GLU A 157 19.23 14.37 -15.20
C GLU A 157 18.80 15.34 -16.30
N ASN A 158 17.92 14.92 -17.20
CA ASN A 158 17.45 15.78 -18.29
C ASN A 158 16.81 17.05 -17.73
N VAL A 159 15.87 16.93 -16.80
CA VAL A 159 15.17 18.10 -16.25
C VAL A 159 16.14 19.07 -15.56
N LEU A 160 17.08 18.56 -14.76
CA LEU A 160 18.07 19.41 -14.07
C LEU A 160 19.10 20.01 -15.02
N TYR A 161 19.48 19.30 -16.07
CA TYR A 161 20.35 19.81 -17.13
C TYR A 161 19.69 20.98 -17.88
N TRP A 162 18.42 20.83 -18.28
CA TRP A 162 17.63 21.91 -18.89
C TRP A 162 17.44 23.10 -17.95
N ALA A 163 17.39 22.87 -16.64
CA ALA A 163 17.34 23.93 -15.63
C ALA A 163 18.71 24.62 -15.38
N GLY A 164 19.79 24.19 -16.04
CA GLY A 164 21.11 24.83 -15.99
C GLY A 164 22.04 24.29 -14.88
N TYR A 165 21.72 23.15 -14.27
CA TYR A 165 22.59 22.55 -13.25
C TYR A 165 23.71 21.71 -13.88
N PRO A 166 24.92 21.69 -13.28
CA PRO A 166 26.05 20.90 -13.75
C PRO A 166 25.87 19.43 -13.38
N ILE A 167 24.93 18.74 -14.03
CA ILE A 167 24.58 17.35 -13.78
C ILE A 167 25.04 16.43 -14.91
N SER A 168 25.48 15.22 -14.56
CA SER A 168 25.76 14.13 -15.48
C SER A 168 25.29 12.80 -14.89
N ARG A 169 25.12 11.78 -15.73
CA ARG A 169 24.60 10.47 -15.33
C ARG A 169 25.44 9.33 -15.88
N THR A 170 25.78 8.38 -15.01
CA THR A 170 26.37 7.09 -15.39
C THR A 170 25.51 5.97 -14.80
N GLY A 171 24.65 5.36 -15.63
CA GLY A 171 23.68 4.38 -15.15
C GLY A 171 22.66 5.00 -14.19
N VAL A 172 22.64 4.52 -12.94
CA VAL A 172 21.84 5.02 -11.81
C VAL A 172 22.62 5.99 -10.90
N ILE A 173 23.84 6.38 -11.28
CA ILE A 173 24.65 7.34 -10.53
C ILE A 173 24.46 8.71 -11.17
N LEU A 174 24.00 9.68 -10.39
CA LEU A 174 23.89 11.10 -10.77
C LEU A 174 25.04 11.86 -10.15
N GLN A 175 25.82 12.56 -10.96
CA GLN A 175 26.87 13.45 -10.48
C GLN A 175 26.42 14.89 -10.68
N ILE A 176 26.36 15.68 -9.60
CA ILE A 176 25.99 17.10 -9.64
C ILE A 176 27.12 17.95 -9.04
N GLY A 177 27.83 18.68 -9.89
CA GLY A 177 29.08 19.34 -9.53
C GLY A 177 30.13 18.32 -9.04
N GLN A 178 30.50 18.42 -7.76
CA GLN A 178 31.48 17.54 -7.11
C GLN A 178 30.84 16.35 -6.36
N TYR A 179 29.51 16.32 -6.24
CA TYR A 179 28.81 15.30 -5.47
C TYR A 179 28.33 14.17 -6.37
N MET A 180 28.39 12.93 -5.85
CA MET A 180 27.86 11.74 -6.50
C MET A 180 26.70 11.20 -5.68
N LEU A 181 25.56 11.00 -6.33
CA LEU A 181 24.33 10.51 -5.73
C LEU A 181 23.95 9.20 -6.39
N LEU A 182 23.95 8.13 -5.60
CA LEU A 182 23.46 6.85 -6.06
C LEU A 182 21.93 6.86 -5.97
N VAL A 183 21.27 6.79 -7.13
CA VAL A 183 19.81 6.75 -7.16
C VAL A 183 19.29 5.47 -6.48
N ALA A 184 20.09 4.42 -6.35
CA ALA A 184 19.69 3.25 -5.58
C ALA A 184 19.54 3.54 -4.07
N ASP A 185 20.27 4.50 -3.48
CA ASP A 185 20.12 4.92 -2.08
C ASP A 185 19.03 5.99 -1.95
N ALA A 186 18.98 6.91 -2.91
CA ALA A 186 17.89 7.89 -3.01
C ALA A 186 16.53 7.23 -3.31
N CYS A 187 16.54 6.04 -3.89
CA CYS A 187 15.39 5.18 -4.12
C CYS A 187 15.46 3.91 -3.26
N ALA A 188 16.30 3.80 -2.22
CA ALA A 188 16.28 2.63 -1.30
C ALA A 188 14.93 2.53 -0.59
N GLY A 189 14.24 3.67 -0.46
CA GLY A 189 12.79 3.70 -0.31
C GLY A 189 12.03 3.24 -1.56
N LEU A 190 12.44 2.20 -2.29
CA LEU A 190 11.72 1.68 -3.47
C LEU A 190 10.47 0.91 -3.07
N HIS A 191 10.49 0.43 -1.82
CA HIS A 191 9.30 0.10 -1.09
C HIS A 191 8.30 1.25 -1.05
N THR A 192 8.68 2.52 -1.26
CA THR A 192 7.70 3.59 -1.43
C THR A 192 6.83 3.41 -2.67
N LEU A 193 7.30 2.81 -3.76
CA LEU A 193 6.41 2.53 -4.91
C LEU A 193 5.42 1.43 -4.60
N LEU A 194 5.90 0.32 -4.03
CA LEU A 194 5.05 -0.80 -3.64
C LEU A 194 4.07 -0.40 -2.55
N THR A 195 4.46 0.48 -1.64
CA THR A 195 3.59 1.01 -0.58
C THR A 195 2.67 2.12 -1.07
N LEU A 196 3.08 2.96 -2.03
CA LEU A 196 2.18 3.91 -2.69
C LEU A 196 1.17 3.18 -3.57
N GLU A 197 1.58 2.11 -4.23
CA GLU A 197 0.71 1.22 -4.98
C GLU A 197 -0.25 0.49 -4.04
N ALA A 198 0.25 -0.08 -2.94
CA ALA A 198 -0.59 -0.65 -1.89
C ALA A 198 -1.57 0.39 -1.35
N LEU A 199 -1.11 1.58 -0.98
CA LEU A 199 -1.96 2.65 -0.46
C LEU A 199 -2.97 3.14 -1.50
N GLY A 200 -2.60 3.23 -2.77
CA GLY A 200 -3.49 3.55 -3.88
C GLY A 200 -4.56 2.47 -4.08
N LEU A 201 -4.18 1.19 -4.04
CA LEU A 201 -5.10 0.05 -4.09
C LEU A 201 -6.02 0.02 -2.86
N LEU A 202 -5.51 0.35 -1.68
CA LEU A 202 -6.28 0.50 -0.46
C LEU A 202 -7.29 1.64 -0.57
N TYR A 203 -6.86 2.81 -1.08
CA TYR A 203 -7.75 3.94 -1.34
C TYR A 203 -8.87 3.53 -2.29
N LEU A 204 -8.56 2.85 -3.40
CA LEU A 204 -9.54 2.34 -4.34
C LEU A 204 -10.51 1.35 -3.70
N ASN A 205 -10.02 0.45 -2.84
CA ASN A 205 -10.86 -0.50 -2.13
C ASN A 205 -11.76 0.18 -1.08
N ILE A 206 -11.27 1.19 -0.37
CA ILE A 206 -12.06 1.87 0.65
C ILE A 206 -13.12 2.78 -0.01
N VAL A 207 -12.76 3.49 -1.07
CA VAL A 207 -13.61 4.48 -1.76
C VAL A 207 -14.52 3.81 -2.79
N HIS A 208 -15.16 2.70 -2.43
CA HIS A 208 -16.11 1.94 -3.27
C HIS A 208 -16.98 2.87 -4.14
N ARG A 209 -16.68 2.91 -5.44
CA ARG A 209 -17.37 3.73 -6.44
C ARG A 209 -17.51 2.84 -7.69
N ASP A 210 -18.73 2.69 -8.17
CA ASP A 210 -19.21 1.57 -9.00
C ASP A 210 -18.64 1.46 -10.44
N SER A 211 -17.64 2.25 -10.83
CA SER A 211 -17.10 2.24 -12.18
C SER A 211 -15.79 1.45 -12.30
N LEU A 212 -15.89 0.26 -12.92
CA LEU A 212 -14.73 -0.60 -13.27
C LEU A 212 -13.71 0.13 -14.16
N PHE A 213 -14.17 1.01 -15.06
CA PHE A 213 -13.30 1.82 -15.92
C PHE A 213 -12.44 2.81 -15.12
N ARG A 214 -13.00 3.43 -14.07
CA ARG A 214 -12.24 4.33 -13.19
C ARG A 214 -11.23 3.56 -12.34
N ASN A 215 -11.62 2.41 -11.78
CA ASN A 215 -10.71 1.62 -10.96
C ASN A 215 -9.53 1.09 -11.78
N ALA A 216 -9.76 0.66 -13.01
CA ALA A 216 -8.70 0.27 -13.94
C ALA A 216 -7.83 1.48 -14.37
N GLY A 217 -8.45 2.63 -14.66
CA GLY A 217 -7.73 3.86 -15.00
C GLY A 217 -6.85 4.36 -13.86
N LEU A 218 -7.34 4.36 -12.62
CA LEU A 218 -6.58 4.75 -11.44
C LEU A 218 -5.46 3.74 -11.14
N ALA A 219 -5.72 2.43 -11.24
CA ALA A 219 -4.67 1.41 -11.11
C ALA A 219 -3.55 1.60 -12.14
N LEU A 220 -3.90 1.93 -13.39
CA LEU A 220 -2.92 2.24 -14.43
C LEU A 220 -2.16 3.54 -14.14
N LEU A 221 -2.81 4.54 -13.53
CA LEU A 221 -2.20 5.82 -13.17
C LEU A 221 -1.29 5.77 -11.95
N ILE A 222 -1.45 4.79 -11.07
CA ILE A 222 -0.56 4.60 -9.92
C ILE A 222 0.90 4.51 -10.38
N VAL A 223 1.18 3.78 -11.46
CA VAL A 223 2.56 3.60 -11.97
C VAL A 223 3.17 4.94 -12.43
N PRO A 224 2.54 5.73 -13.33
CA PRO A 224 3.01 7.07 -13.70
C PRO A 224 3.10 8.05 -12.53
N ILE A 225 2.13 8.05 -11.61
CA ILE A 225 2.14 8.92 -10.43
C ILE A 225 3.36 8.61 -9.56
N SER A 226 3.57 7.33 -9.27
CA SER A 226 4.69 6.85 -8.45
C SER A 226 6.04 7.11 -9.11
N PHE A 227 6.13 6.93 -10.44
CA PHE A 227 7.30 7.32 -11.24
C PHE A 227 7.60 8.82 -11.11
N THR A 228 6.59 9.66 -11.31
CA THR A 228 6.74 11.13 -11.26
C THR A 228 7.15 11.61 -9.88
N ALA A 229 6.51 11.09 -8.82
CA ALA A 229 6.87 11.39 -7.43
C ALA A 229 8.33 11.03 -7.13
N ASN A 230 8.83 9.92 -7.67
CA ASN A 230 10.23 9.54 -7.52
C ASN A 230 11.19 10.42 -8.31
N VAL A 231 10.84 10.86 -9.52
CA VAL A 231 11.64 11.85 -10.26
C VAL A 231 11.77 13.14 -9.45
N ILE A 232 10.65 13.65 -8.91
CA ILE A 232 10.65 14.84 -8.06
C ILE A 232 11.56 14.62 -6.83
N ARG A 233 11.43 13.48 -6.14
CA ARG A 233 12.27 13.14 -4.98
C ARG A 233 13.76 13.15 -5.32
N VAL A 234 14.17 12.48 -6.39
CA VAL A 234 15.58 12.41 -6.82
C VAL A 234 16.10 13.79 -7.20
N MET A 235 15.28 14.61 -7.88
CA MET A 235 15.64 16.00 -8.19
C MET A 235 15.80 16.84 -6.93
N THR A 236 14.85 16.76 -5.99
CA THR A 236 14.91 17.48 -4.71
C THR A 236 16.16 17.08 -3.94
N LEU A 237 16.47 15.79 -3.83
CA LEU A 237 17.68 15.33 -3.13
C LEU A 237 18.95 15.82 -3.82
N SER A 238 18.99 15.81 -5.15
CA SER A 238 20.12 16.33 -5.93
C SER A 238 20.34 17.83 -5.73
N LEU A 239 19.27 18.62 -5.78
CA LEU A 239 19.33 20.06 -5.55
C LEU A 239 19.77 20.39 -4.12
N ILE A 240 19.25 19.64 -3.14
CA ILE A 240 19.63 19.91 -1.75
C ILE A 240 21.09 19.55 -1.51
N THR A 241 21.55 18.42 -2.05
CA THR A 241 22.97 18.02 -1.98
C THR A 241 23.88 19.07 -2.62
N TYR A 242 23.47 19.62 -3.77
CA TYR A 242 24.23 20.66 -4.47
C TYR A 242 24.35 21.96 -3.66
N HIS A 243 23.26 22.42 -3.03
CA HIS A 243 23.23 23.72 -2.34
C HIS A 243 23.64 23.66 -0.86
N TRP A 244 23.34 22.57 -0.16
CA TRP A 244 23.58 22.42 1.29
C TRP A 244 24.65 21.36 1.62
N GLY A 245 25.23 20.72 0.60
CA GLY A 245 26.32 19.75 0.75
C GLY A 245 25.86 18.32 1.06
N ASP A 246 26.79 17.37 0.92
CA ASP A 246 26.55 15.92 1.04
C ASP A 246 26.02 15.50 2.43
N ALA A 247 26.52 16.15 3.49
CA ALA A 247 26.08 15.91 4.86
C ALA A 247 24.58 16.24 5.08
N ALA A 248 24.05 17.24 4.38
CA ALA A 248 22.62 17.55 4.41
C ALA A 248 21.80 16.49 3.68
N GLY A 249 22.31 16.00 2.53
CA GLY A 249 21.68 14.96 1.72
C GLY A 249 21.54 13.59 2.42
N GLN A 250 22.55 13.18 3.21
CA GLN A 250 22.60 11.83 3.80
C GLN A 250 21.91 11.69 5.18
N GLY A 251 21.94 12.71 6.06
CA GLY A 251 21.52 12.53 7.47
C GLY A 251 20.18 13.13 7.89
N PHE A 252 19.83 14.32 7.39
CA PHE A 252 18.67 15.09 7.90
C PHE A 252 17.48 15.12 6.94
N LEU A 253 17.72 14.87 5.65
CA LEU A 253 16.71 15.04 4.60
C LEU A 253 16.09 13.74 4.13
N HIS A 254 16.55 12.58 4.61
CA HIS A 254 15.93 11.30 4.24
C HIS A 254 14.49 11.21 4.78
N GLY A 255 14.23 11.68 6.00
CA GLY A 255 12.87 11.82 6.55
C GLY A 255 12.03 12.90 5.85
N PHE A 256 12.63 14.02 5.44
CA PHE A 256 11.95 15.08 4.69
C PHE A 256 11.58 14.65 3.26
N ALA A 257 12.47 13.93 2.59
CA ALA A 257 12.24 13.36 1.27
C ALA A 257 11.09 12.34 1.26
N GLY A 258 10.95 11.55 2.34
CA GLY A 258 9.79 10.68 2.57
C GLY A 258 8.47 11.47 2.64
N MET A 259 8.46 12.59 3.37
CA MET A 259 7.30 13.49 3.43
C MET A 259 6.99 14.13 2.08
N VAL A 260 7.99 14.57 1.31
CA VAL A 260 7.81 15.12 -0.05
C VAL A 260 7.20 14.08 -0.98
N LEU A 261 7.66 12.84 -0.92
CA LEU A 261 7.11 11.74 -1.72
C LEU A 261 5.66 11.43 -1.34
N PHE A 262 5.36 11.35 -0.05
CA PHE A 262 4.00 11.12 0.43
C PHE A 262 3.03 12.25 0.05
N LEU A 263 3.43 13.51 0.27
CA LEU A 263 2.62 14.68 -0.05
C LEU A 263 2.42 14.83 -1.56
N SER A 264 3.46 14.65 -2.38
CA SER A 264 3.34 14.72 -3.83
C SER A 264 2.44 13.61 -4.38
N ALA A 265 2.57 12.37 -3.90
CA ALA A 265 1.69 11.27 -4.30
C ALA A 265 0.23 11.53 -3.89
N LEU A 266 0.00 12.00 -2.65
CA LEU A 266 -1.35 12.33 -2.17
C LEU A 266 -1.99 13.46 -2.99
N LEU A 267 -1.25 14.53 -3.28
CA LEU A 267 -1.73 15.65 -4.09
C LEU A 267 -2.03 15.22 -5.53
N LEU A 268 -1.21 14.36 -6.13
CA LEU A 268 -1.46 13.82 -7.47
C LEU A 268 -2.70 12.93 -7.49
N ILE A 269 -2.89 12.06 -6.50
CA ILE A 269 -4.07 11.20 -6.38
C ILE A 269 -5.33 12.05 -6.21
N ILE A 270 -5.33 13.02 -5.29
CA ILE A 270 -6.48 13.91 -5.05
C ILE A 270 -6.76 14.78 -6.28
N GLY A 271 -5.73 15.35 -6.88
CA GLY A 271 -5.85 16.19 -8.08
C GLY A 271 -6.45 15.42 -9.26
N PHE A 272 -6.03 14.17 -9.46
CA PHE A 272 -6.55 13.34 -10.53
C PHE A 272 -7.97 12.82 -10.26
N ASP A 273 -8.28 12.43 -9.01
CA ASP A 273 -9.65 12.03 -8.61
C ASP A 273 -10.63 13.21 -8.78
N GLY A 274 -10.19 14.44 -8.46
CA GLY A 274 -10.94 15.67 -8.72
C GLY A 274 -11.12 16.02 -10.20
N LEU A 275 -10.13 15.71 -11.05
CA LEU A 275 -10.21 15.92 -12.50
C LEU A 275 -11.17 14.92 -13.18
N LEU A 276 -11.18 13.67 -12.71
CA LEU A 276 -12.07 12.62 -13.20
C LEU A 276 -13.53 12.81 -12.75
N HIS A 277 -13.77 13.53 -11.66
CA HIS A 277 -15.09 13.90 -11.17
C HIS A 277 -15.10 15.37 -10.72
N PRO A 278 -15.38 16.33 -11.61
CA PRO A 278 -15.76 17.66 -11.15
C PRO A 278 -16.93 17.51 -10.16
N PRO A 279 -16.97 18.26 -9.05
CA PRO A 279 -18.00 18.11 -8.03
C PRO A 279 -19.36 18.20 -8.72
N ARG A 280 -20.09 17.07 -8.74
CA ARG A 280 -21.49 17.07 -9.12
C ARG A 280 -22.18 17.91 -8.06
N TYR A 281 -22.49 19.15 -8.40
CA TYR A 281 -23.46 19.93 -7.67
C TYR A 281 -24.74 19.07 -7.64
N LEU A 282 -25.16 18.67 -6.44
CA LEU A 282 -26.53 18.24 -6.26
C LEU A 282 -27.35 19.52 -6.49
N LEU A 283 -28.16 19.58 -7.55
CA LEU A 283 -29.20 20.59 -7.61
C LEU A 283 -30.10 20.32 -6.40
N LEU A 284 -29.96 21.15 -5.37
CA LEU A 284 -30.89 21.20 -4.26
C LEU A 284 -32.23 21.63 -4.86
N ASP A 285 -33.16 20.68 -4.99
CA ASP A 285 -34.54 20.99 -5.30
C ASP A 285 -35.13 21.72 -4.08
N TYR A 286 -35.59 22.95 -4.30
CA TYR A 286 -36.15 23.78 -3.22
C TYR A 286 -37.45 23.18 -2.67
N HIS A 287 -38.14 22.32 -3.44
CA HIS A 287 -39.35 21.63 -2.98
C HIS A 287 -39.10 20.54 -1.94
N ASP A 288 -37.86 20.05 -1.78
CA ASP A 288 -37.50 19.04 -0.76
C ASP A 288 -36.93 19.67 0.54
N MET A 289 -36.92 21.02 0.65
CA MET A 289 -36.27 21.76 1.74
C MET A 289 -37.23 22.27 2.83
N ASP A 290 -38.33 21.58 3.10
CA ASP A 290 -39.35 21.98 4.10
C ASP A 290 -38.94 21.83 5.58
N GLY A 291 -37.66 21.81 5.95
CA GLY A 291 -37.33 21.59 7.37
C GLY A 291 -35.93 21.83 7.93
N LEU A 292 -34.97 22.39 7.18
CA LEU A 292 -33.58 22.49 7.68
C LEU A 292 -32.89 23.84 7.44
N LEU A 293 -33.65 24.93 7.45
CA LEU A 293 -33.13 26.30 7.25
C LEU A 293 -32.60 27.01 8.51
N PHE A 294 -32.32 26.29 9.61
CA PHE A 294 -31.63 26.88 10.75
C PHE A 294 -30.62 25.91 11.35
N VAL A 295 -29.35 26.00 10.92
CA VAL A 295 -28.13 26.18 11.74
C VAL A 295 -26.92 26.27 10.79
N GLY A 296 -26.24 27.43 10.76
CA GLY A 296 -24.89 27.58 10.17
C GLY A 296 -24.83 28.03 8.71
N GLY A 297 -25.32 29.24 8.43
CA GLY A 297 -25.47 29.81 7.10
C GLY A 297 -24.19 29.89 6.25
N THR A 298 -24.27 29.39 5.02
CA THR A 298 -23.61 29.93 3.82
C THR A 298 -24.42 29.48 2.60
N ILE A 299 -25.18 30.39 2.00
CA ILE A 299 -25.90 30.14 0.74
C ILE A 299 -25.01 30.62 -0.40
N LEU A 300 -24.46 29.70 -1.19
CA LEU A 300 -23.69 30.00 -2.40
C LEU A 300 -24.62 30.04 -3.62
N GLY A 301 -25.06 31.24 -3.98
CA GLY A 301 -25.53 31.60 -5.32
C GLY A 301 -26.98 31.21 -5.67
N THR A 302 -27.84 32.22 -5.82
CA THR A 302 -29.12 32.08 -6.52
C THR A 302 -28.89 32.24 -8.02
N ALA A 303 -29.18 31.22 -8.82
CA ALA A 303 -29.24 31.37 -10.27
C ALA A 303 -30.51 32.13 -10.65
N ASN A 304 -30.38 33.45 -10.87
CA ASN A 304 -31.46 34.25 -11.41
C ASN A 304 -31.56 33.96 -12.92
N LYS A 305 -32.61 33.27 -13.36
CA LYS A 305 -33.06 33.26 -14.75
C LYS A 305 -34.34 34.09 -14.83
N GLY A 306 -34.18 35.37 -15.12
CA GLY A 306 -35.16 36.24 -15.75
C GLY A 306 -34.56 36.71 -17.07
#